data_AF-A0A4Y2NIY7-F1
#
_entry.id   AF-A0A4Y2NIY7-F1
#
_cell.length_a   1.000
_cell.length_b   1.000
_cell.length_c   1.000
_cell.angle_alpha   90.00
_cell.angle_beta   90.00
_cell.angle_gamma   90.00
#
_symmetry.space_group_name_H-M   'P 1'
#
loop_
_entity.id
_entity.type
_entity.pdbx_description
1 polymer ?
#
loop_
_entity_poly.entity_id
_entity_poly.type
_entity_poly.pdbx_seq_one_letter_code
_entity_poly.pdbx_strand_id
1 'polypeptide(L)'
;FRKHFADRECRFGTFFSELFNIQDTETICVILRNVDSGDRVRLVSSKHIFKHFHNFISRDSVHVVEMCLREIGLSKEDKKRLKKVFMGFLRRRDSGQIEWDTPKWKRFFEFLDETNTRAQRKRNLDDEALTEAKNICCEKKENPTK
;
A
#
# COMPACT_ATOMS: atom_id res chain seq x y z
N PHE A 1 5.37 -5.68 -22.62
CA PHE A 1 4.11 -5.01 -22.24
C PHE A 1 4.22 -4.27 -20.90
N ARG A 2 4.48 -4.94 -19.77
CA ARG A 2 4.47 -4.33 -18.42
C ARG A 2 5.45 -3.18 -18.19
N LYS A 3 6.73 -3.36 -18.55
CA LYS A 3 7.75 -2.29 -18.43
C LYS A 3 7.41 -1.03 -19.24
N HIS A 4 6.96 -1.21 -20.48
CA HIS A 4 6.52 -0.09 -21.34
C HIS A 4 5.30 0.63 -20.77
N PHE A 5 4.38 -0.10 -20.13
CA PHE A 5 3.23 0.50 -19.45
C PHE A 5 3.68 1.38 -18.28
N ALA A 6 4.53 0.87 -17.39
CA ALA A 6 5.02 1.64 -16.25
C ALA A 6 5.82 2.88 -16.69
N ASP A 7 6.68 2.76 -17.70
CA ASP A 7 7.42 3.89 -18.27
C ASP A 7 6.49 4.95 -18.85
N ARG A 8 5.48 4.52 -19.61
CA ARG A 8 4.49 5.41 -20.23
C ARG A 8 3.66 6.13 -19.16
N GLU A 9 3.16 5.41 -18.17
CA GLU A 9 2.35 5.99 -17.11
C GLU A 9 3.15 6.92 -16.18
N CYS A 10 4.42 6.61 -15.93
CA CYS A 10 5.29 7.54 -15.20
C CYS A 10 5.51 8.85 -15.96
N ARG A 11 5.54 8.82 -17.29
CA ARG A 11 5.75 10.00 -18.14
C ARG A 11 4.46 10.79 -18.36
N PHE A 12 3.39 10.13 -18.77
CA PHE A 12 2.16 10.78 -19.23
C PHE A 12 1.03 10.73 -18.19
N GLY A 13 0.94 9.66 -17.39
CA GLY A 13 -0.07 9.48 -16.34
C GLY A 13 -1.51 9.45 -16.85
N THR A 14 -1.72 9.24 -18.15
CA THR A 14 -3.02 9.39 -18.80
C THR A 14 -3.99 8.30 -18.39
N PHE A 15 -3.52 7.07 -18.27
CA PHE A 15 -4.40 5.93 -18.03
C PHE A 15 -4.90 5.92 -16.58
N PHE A 16 -4.01 6.12 -15.60
CA PHE A 16 -4.46 6.23 -14.20
C PHE A 16 -5.32 7.47 -13.96
N SER A 17 -5.10 8.56 -14.69
CA SER A 17 -5.94 9.75 -14.54
C SER A 17 -7.40 9.48 -14.88
N GLU A 18 -7.67 8.71 -15.93
CA GLU A 18 -9.04 8.34 -16.29
C GLU A 18 -9.68 7.49 -15.20
N LEU A 19 -8.98 6.44 -14.75
CA LEU A 19 -9.49 5.54 -13.71
C LEU A 19 -9.73 6.24 -12.38
N PHE A 20 -8.83 7.12 -11.94
CA PHE A 20 -9.02 7.87 -10.70
C PHE A 20 -10.16 8.88 -10.81
N ASN A 21 -10.43 9.43 -11.99
CA ASN A 21 -11.56 10.36 -12.20
C ASN A 21 -12.91 9.65 -12.08
N ILE A 22 -13.03 8.44 -12.62
CA ILE A 22 -14.23 7.61 -12.49
C ILE A 22 -14.27 6.80 -11.18
N GLN A 23 -13.22 6.92 -10.35
CA GLN A 23 -13.04 6.19 -9.09
C GLN A 23 -13.13 4.66 -9.23
N ASP A 24 -12.65 4.12 -10.35
CA ASP A 24 -12.58 2.67 -10.57
C ASP A 24 -11.38 2.08 -9.80
N THR A 25 -11.55 2.00 -8.48
CA THR A 25 -10.49 1.54 -7.57
C THR A 25 -10.17 0.06 -7.76
N GLU A 26 -11.14 -0.75 -8.19
CA GLU A 26 -10.93 -2.17 -8.46
C GLU A 26 -9.96 -2.36 -9.62
N THR A 27 -10.20 -1.70 -10.76
CA THR A 27 -9.31 -1.78 -11.92
C THR A 27 -7.92 -1.22 -11.58
N ILE A 28 -7.85 -0.12 -10.82
CA ILE A 28 -6.56 0.44 -10.35
C ILE A 28 -5.78 -0.60 -9.55
N CYS A 29 -6.41 -1.23 -8.57
CA CYS A 29 -5.79 -2.26 -7.74
C CYS A 29 -5.32 -3.46 -8.58
N VAL A 30 -6.17 -3.95 -9.49
CA VAL A 30 -5.82 -5.05 -10.41
C VAL A 30 -4.57 -4.71 -11.22
N ILE A 31 -4.48 -3.50 -11.76
CA ILE A 31 -3.33 -3.08 -12.57
C ILE A 31 -2.07 -2.98 -11.72
N LEU A 32 -2.16 -2.34 -10.55
CA LEU A 32 -1.03 -2.21 -9.63
C LEU A 32 -0.49 -3.60 -9.21
N ARG A 33 -1.36 -4.57 -8.97
CA ARG A 33 -0.98 -5.96 -8.67
C ARG A 33 -0.31 -6.68 -9.84
N ASN A 34 -0.61 -6.28 -11.09
CA ASN A 34 -0.09 -6.94 -12.30
C ASN A 34 1.18 -6.30 -12.86
N VAL A 35 1.59 -5.12 -12.37
CA VAL A 35 2.88 -4.51 -12.71
C VAL A 35 4.02 -5.27 -12.01
N ASP A 36 5.22 -5.28 -12.58
CA ASP A 36 6.39 -5.94 -11.97
C ASP A 36 6.82 -5.19 -10.70
N SER A 37 7.30 -5.90 -9.67
CA SER A 37 7.53 -5.33 -8.33
C SER A 37 8.41 -4.08 -8.32
N GLY A 38 9.53 -4.10 -9.07
CA GLY A 38 10.42 -2.94 -9.20
C GLY A 38 9.79 -1.75 -9.90
N ASP A 39 8.86 -1.99 -10.82
CA ASP A 39 8.14 -0.95 -11.54
C ASP A 39 6.99 -0.36 -10.71
N ARG A 40 6.39 -1.13 -9.78
CA ARG A 40 5.31 -0.65 -8.91
C ARG A 40 5.74 0.55 -8.07
N VAL A 41 6.89 0.43 -7.38
CA VAL A 41 7.40 1.49 -6.49
C VAL A 41 7.65 2.77 -7.28
N ARG A 42 8.23 2.64 -8.47
CA ARG A 42 8.48 3.75 -9.39
C ARG A 42 7.19 4.39 -9.86
N LEU A 43 6.19 3.58 -10.22
CA LEU A 43 4.89 4.02 -10.68
C LEU A 43 4.14 4.83 -9.61
N VAL A 44 4.03 4.31 -8.38
CA VAL A 44 3.34 5.04 -7.31
C VAL A 44 4.11 6.23 -6.76
N SER A 45 5.42 6.28 -6.99
CA SER A 45 6.24 7.46 -6.70
C SER A 45 6.19 8.52 -7.81
N SER A 46 5.44 8.28 -8.89
CA SER A 46 5.35 9.23 -10.01
C SER A 46 4.56 10.48 -9.63
N LYS A 47 4.92 11.60 -10.25
CA LYS A 47 4.25 12.90 -10.04
C LYS A 47 2.75 12.82 -10.32
N HIS A 48 2.34 12.01 -11.29
CA HIS A 48 0.93 11.89 -11.68
C HIS A 48 0.12 11.15 -10.62
N ILE A 49 0.59 9.98 -10.16
CA ILE A 49 -0.04 9.25 -9.06
C ILE A 49 -0.08 10.12 -7.78
N PHE A 50 0.99 10.85 -7.48
CA PHE A 50 1.01 11.76 -6.34
C PHE A 50 -0.03 12.88 -6.41
N LYS A 51 -0.34 13.41 -7.59
CA LYS A 51 -1.44 14.38 -7.74
C LYS A 51 -2.77 13.75 -7.35
N HIS A 52 -3.02 12.51 -7.77
CA HIS A 52 -4.24 11.79 -7.39
C HIS A 52 -4.29 11.50 -5.90
N PHE A 53 -3.21 10.97 -5.31
CA PHE A 53 -3.14 10.71 -3.87
C PHE A 53 -3.42 11.97 -3.05
N HIS A 54 -2.77 13.09 -3.41
CA HIS A 54 -3.07 14.38 -2.80
C HIS A 54 -4.56 14.72 -2.91
N ASN A 55 -5.15 14.61 -4.09
CA ASN A 55 -6.58 14.95 -4.29
C ASN A 55 -7.52 14.07 -3.46
N PHE A 56 -7.26 12.76 -3.36
CA PHE A 56 -8.05 11.86 -2.50
C PHE A 56 -7.89 12.22 -1.02
N ILE A 57 -6.65 12.43 -0.55
CA ILE A 57 -6.39 12.79 0.86
C ILE A 57 -7.04 14.13 1.19
N SER A 58 -6.93 15.14 0.32
CA SER A 58 -7.58 16.44 0.52
C SER A 58 -9.10 16.33 0.64
N ARG A 59 -9.73 15.36 -0.04
CA ARG A 59 -11.16 15.05 -0.02
C ARG A 59 -11.55 13.97 0.99
N ASP A 60 -10.77 13.79 2.06
CA ASP A 60 -11.02 12.82 3.14
C ASP A 60 -11.14 11.35 2.69
N SER A 61 -10.63 11.05 1.50
CA SER A 61 -10.67 9.73 0.86
C SER A 61 -9.33 9.00 1.01
N VAL A 62 -8.65 9.18 2.14
CA VAL A 62 -7.33 8.58 2.44
C VAL A 62 -7.34 7.04 2.34
N HIS A 63 -8.46 6.41 2.67
CA HIS A 63 -8.65 4.97 2.60
C HIS A 63 -8.43 4.39 1.19
N VAL A 64 -8.75 5.15 0.13
CA VAL A 64 -8.50 4.76 -1.27
C VAL A 64 -7.01 4.65 -1.55
N VAL A 65 -6.24 5.62 -1.05
CA VAL A 65 -4.78 5.64 -1.20
C VAL A 65 -4.16 4.49 -0.42
N GLU A 66 -4.58 4.28 0.83
CA GLU A 66 -4.13 3.15 1.64
C GLU A 66 -4.39 1.81 0.96
N MET A 67 -5.59 1.62 0.39
CA MET A 67 -5.96 0.41 -0.34
C MET A 67 -5.01 0.15 -1.53
N CYS A 68 -4.77 1.16 -2.37
CA CYS A 68 -3.84 1.05 -3.49
C CYS A 68 -2.42 0.66 -3.04
N LEU A 69 -1.95 1.27 -1.94
CA LEU A 69 -0.61 1.00 -1.41
C LEU A 69 -0.49 -0.37 -0.73
N ARG A 70 -1.58 -0.86 -0.12
CA ARG A 70 -1.64 -2.23 0.42
C ARG A 70 -1.57 -3.27 -0.70
N GLU A 71 -2.26 -3.03 -1.81
CA GLU A 71 -2.26 -3.93 -2.97
C GLU A 71 -0.88 -4.09 -3.60
N ILE A 72 -0.07 -3.04 -3.57
CA ILE A 72 1.31 -3.09 -4.08
C ILE A 72 2.22 -3.94 -3.20
N GLY A 73 1.94 -4.00 -1.89
CA GLY A 73 2.76 -4.73 -0.93
C GLY A 73 4.13 -4.08 -0.71
N LEU A 74 4.19 -2.76 -0.54
CA LEU A 74 5.45 -2.03 -0.33
C LEU A 74 6.22 -2.54 0.89
N SER A 75 7.53 -2.71 0.73
CA SER A 75 8.44 -2.99 1.84
C SER A 75 8.49 -1.80 2.82
N LYS A 76 9.02 -2.01 4.03
CA LYS A 76 9.22 -0.93 5.01
C LYS A 76 10.10 0.18 4.44
N GLU A 77 11.16 -0.19 3.73
CA GLU A 77 12.09 0.77 3.13
C GLU A 77 11.43 1.52 1.97
N ASP A 78 10.63 0.84 1.14
CA ASP A 78 9.89 1.49 0.07
C ASP A 78 8.82 2.46 0.60
N LYS A 79 8.11 2.11 1.69
CA LYS A 79 7.19 3.04 2.36
C LYS A 79 7.90 4.29 2.87
N LYS A 80 9.05 4.12 3.53
CA LYS A 80 9.88 5.24 4.03
C LYS A 80 10.37 6.12 2.89
N ARG A 81 10.82 5.51 1.78
CA ARG A 81 11.21 6.23 0.56
C ARG A 81 10.02 6.97 -0.05
N LEU A 82 8.86 6.31 -0.19
CA LEU A 82 7.65 6.90 -0.72
C LEU A 82 7.22 8.12 0.09
N LYS A 83 7.21 8.01 1.42
CA LYS A 83 6.93 9.12 2.34
C LYS A 83 7.85 10.31 2.07
N LYS A 84 9.17 10.08 1.99
CA LYS A 84 10.16 11.14 1.72
C LYS A 84 9.92 11.83 0.37
N VAL A 85 9.71 11.05 -0.69
CA VAL A 85 9.52 11.61 -2.05
C VAL A 85 8.17 12.34 -2.14
N PHE A 86 7.12 11.81 -1.51
CA PHE A 86 5.81 12.45 -1.47
C PHE A 86 5.83 13.76 -0.67
N MET A 87 6.47 13.80 0.49
CA MET A 87 6.69 15.07 1.22
C MET A 87 7.44 16.10 0.36
N GLY A 88 8.45 15.66 -0.40
CA GLY A 88 9.15 16.52 -1.35
C GLY A 88 8.24 17.05 -2.47
N PHE A 89 7.33 16.22 -2.98
CA PHE A 89 6.30 16.64 -3.93
C PHE A 89 5.34 17.66 -3.32
N LEU A 90 4.85 17.41 -2.11
CA LEU A 90 3.94 18.30 -1.40
C LEU A 90 4.60 19.65 -1.13
N ARG A 91 5.84 19.70 -0.63
CA ARG A 91 6.57 20.97 -0.41
C ARG A 91 6.73 21.84 -1.66
N ARG A 92 6.84 21.22 -2.85
CA ARG A 92 6.93 21.96 -4.13
C ARG A 92 5.58 22.48 -4.60
N ARG A 93 4.49 21.88 -4.12
CA ARG A 93 3.12 22.23 -4.49
C ARG A 93 2.47 23.16 -3.46
N ASP A 94 2.87 23.00 -2.21
CA ASP A 94 2.32 23.66 -1.05
C ASP A 94 2.83 25.10 -1.00
N SER A 95 1.91 26.04 -1.23
CA SER A 95 2.12 27.47 -1.02
C SER A 95 1.75 27.90 0.41
N GLY A 96 1.61 26.94 1.34
CA GLY A 96 1.14 27.16 2.72
C GLY A 96 -0.33 26.76 2.94
N GLN A 97 -0.89 25.91 2.08
CA GLN A 97 -2.30 25.50 2.09
C GLN A 97 -2.53 24.12 2.70
N ILE A 98 -1.48 23.30 2.86
CA ILE A 98 -1.66 21.95 3.43
C ILE A 98 -1.75 22.05 4.96
N GLU A 99 -2.93 21.78 5.51
CA GLU A 99 -3.14 21.63 6.95
C GLU A 99 -2.67 20.25 7.44
N TRP A 100 -1.37 20.15 7.71
CA TRP A 100 -0.70 18.92 8.13
C TRP A 100 -1.29 18.28 9.40
N ASP A 101 -1.90 19.09 10.27
CA ASP A 101 -2.47 18.64 11.53
C ASP A 101 -3.85 17.98 11.41
N THR A 102 -4.45 17.99 10.22
CA THR A 102 -5.75 17.36 10.00
C THR A 102 -5.67 15.83 10.10
N PRO A 103 -6.73 15.15 10.60
CA PRO A 103 -6.74 13.69 10.77
C PRO A 103 -6.39 12.89 9.50
N LYS A 104 -6.78 13.39 8.32
CA LYS A 104 -6.51 12.72 7.03
C LYS A 104 -5.02 12.62 6.68
N TRP A 105 -4.25 13.69 6.92
CA TRP A 105 -2.81 13.70 6.69
C TRP A 105 -2.08 12.87 7.74
N LYS A 106 -2.46 13.01 9.01
CA LYS A 106 -1.92 12.18 10.11
C LYS A 106 -2.08 10.70 9.82
N ARG A 107 -3.31 10.27 9.52
CA ARG A 107 -3.63 8.88 9.16
C ARG A 107 -2.79 8.37 7.99
N PHE A 108 -2.66 9.15 6.92
CA PHE A 108 -1.85 8.73 5.76
C PHE A 108 -0.38 8.53 6.12
N PHE A 109 0.22 9.45 6.87
CA PHE A 109 1.63 9.34 7.24
C PHE A 109 1.87 8.24 8.28
N GLU A 110 0.95 8.04 9.21
CA GLU A 110 0.97 6.90 10.15
C GLU A 110 0.94 5.57 9.40
N PHE A 111 0.11 5.42 8.35
CA PHE A 111 0.09 4.22 7.51
C PHE A 111 1.44 3.93 6.82
N LEU A 112 2.15 4.98 6.42
CA LEU A 112 3.49 4.85 5.82
C LEU A 112 4.57 4.56 6.87
N ASP A 113 4.42 5.09 8.08
CA ASP A 113 5.31 4.82 9.21
C ASP A 113 5.06 3.44 9.83
N GLU A 114 3.87 2.88 9.63
CA GLU A 114 3.46 1.57 10.14
C GLU A 114 4.45 0.49 9.66
N THR A 115 5.34 0.13 10.57
CA THR A 115 6.07 -1.14 10.55
C THR A 115 5.06 -2.26 10.51
N ASN A 116 5.25 -3.20 9.57
CA ASN A 116 4.39 -4.35 9.29
C ASN A 116 4.21 -5.30 10.49
N THR A 117 3.69 -4.83 11.63
CA THR A 117 3.36 -5.63 12.81
C THR A 117 2.19 -6.57 12.48
N ARG A 118 1.32 -6.21 11.53
CA ARG A 118 0.19 -7.05 11.11
C ARG A 118 0.62 -8.27 10.28
N ALA A 119 1.65 -8.14 9.44
CA ALA A 119 2.24 -9.28 8.72
C ALA A 119 3.02 -10.23 9.66
N GLN A 120 3.54 -9.69 10.77
CA GLN A 120 4.13 -10.47 11.86
C GLN A 120 3.03 -11.18 12.67
N ARG A 121 1.96 -10.47 13.05
CA ARG A 121 0.83 -11.06 13.81
C ARG A 121 0.12 -12.17 13.05
N LYS A 122 -0.08 -12.03 11.72
CA LYS A 122 -0.73 -13.08 10.93
C LYS A 122 0.13 -14.35 10.85
N ARG A 123 1.45 -14.20 10.63
CA ARG A 123 2.39 -15.32 10.70
C ARG A 123 2.43 -15.96 12.09
N ASN A 124 2.47 -15.16 13.15
CA ASN A 124 2.48 -15.68 14.52
C ASN A 124 1.20 -16.45 14.85
N LEU A 125 0.03 -15.98 14.41
CA LEU A 125 -1.26 -16.68 14.60
C LEU A 125 -1.32 -17.98 13.79
N ASP A 126 -0.84 -17.97 12.54
CA ASP A 126 -0.81 -19.16 11.69
C ASP A 126 0.18 -20.21 12.23
N ASP A 127 1.35 -19.78 12.75
CA ASP A 127 2.36 -20.64 13.37
C ASP A 127 1.90 -21.18 14.75
N GLU A 128 1.19 -20.38 15.54
CA GLU A 128 0.60 -20.80 16.82
C GLU A 128 -0.50 -21.84 16.60
N ALA A 129 -1.41 -21.61 15.65
CA ALA A 129 -2.45 -22.58 15.27
C ALA A 129 -1.85 -23.89 14.71
N LEU A 130 -0.75 -23.81 13.96
CA LEU A 130 -0.04 -25.00 13.46
C LEU A 130 0.65 -25.77 14.59
N THR A 131 1.15 -25.08 15.61
CA THR A 131 1.83 -25.69 16.77
C THR A 131 0.82 -26.34 17.71
N GLU A 132 -0.32 -25.69 17.95
CA GLU A 132 -1.42 -26.22 18.74
C GLU A 132 -2.05 -27.46 18.08
N ALA A 133 -2.26 -27.44 16.76
CA ALA A 133 -2.75 -28.59 16.01
C ALA A 133 -1.80 -29.80 16.05
N LYS A 134 -0.48 -29.57 16.10
CA LYS A 134 0.53 -30.64 16.24
C LYS A 134 0.50 -31.27 17.64
N ASN A 135 0.37 -30.46 18.70
CA ASN A 135 0.31 -30.95 20.07
C ASN A 135 -0.94 -31.83 20.29
N ILE A 136 -2.10 -31.40 19.78
CA ILE A 136 -3.36 -32.17 19.84
C ILE A 136 -3.26 -33.51 19.08
N CYS A 137 -2.48 -33.57 17.99
CA CYS A 137 -2.32 -34.78 17.19
C CYS A 137 -1.34 -35.78 17.80
N CYS A 138 -0.35 -35.29 18.57
CA CYS A 138 0.61 -36.14 19.28
C CYS A 138 0.00 -36.76 20.55
N GLU A 139 -0.78 -36.01 21.33
CA GLU A 139 -1.44 -36.53 22.55
C GLU A 139 -2.45 -37.67 22.25
N LYS A 140 -3.07 -37.66 21.06
CA LYS A 140 -3.97 -38.74 20.62
C LYS A 140 -3.25 -40.03 20.20
N LYS A 141 -1.92 -40.03 20.05
CA LYS A 141 -1.14 -41.22 19.68
C LYS A 141 -0.55 -41.96 20.88
N GLU A 142 -0.53 -41.36 22.07
CA GLU A 142 0.07 -41.97 23.27
C GLU A 142 -0.92 -42.71 24.18
N ASN A 143 -2.23 -42.66 23.89
CA ASN A 143 -3.22 -43.51 24.57
C ASN A 143 -3.94 -44.43 23.57
N PRO A 144 -3.32 -45.55 23.16
CA PRO A 144 -4.09 -46.69 22.68
C PRO A 144 -4.74 -47.33 23.91
N THR A 145 -6.01 -47.00 24.12
CA THR A 145 -6.89 -47.67 25.09
C THR A 145 -6.79 -49.20 24.93
N LYS A 146 -6.13 -49.87 25.87
CA LYS A 146 -6.58 -51.11 26.52
C LYS A 146 -5.62 -51.54 27.62
#